data_AF-A0A537F4S9-F1
#
_entry.id   AF-A0A537F4S9-F1
#
_cell.length_a   1.000
_cell.length_b   1.000
_cell.length_c   1.000
_cell.angle_alpha   90.00
_cell.angle_beta   90.00
_cell.angle_gamma   90.00
#
_symmetry.space_group_name_H-M   'P 1'
#
loop_
_entity.id
_entity.type
_entity.pdbx_description
1 polymer ?
#
loop_
_entity_poly.entity_id
_entity_poly.type
_entity_poly.pdbx_seq_one_letter_code
_entity_poly.pdbx_strand_id
1 'polypeptide(L)'
;MIVTINIRNTGSASVALGTYYVKDTAGSTYSQTSWTAGPIIAPNAVNATNVPINTSCTGCTYSGAGTGFTFSAGSSYTVTVVTSRNNQFVFTVLR
;
A
#
# COMPACT_ATOMS: atom_id res chain seq x y z
N MET A 1 -5.00 -11.43 -1.54
CA MET A 1 -5.83 -10.69 -0.58
C MET A 1 -5.70 -9.18 -0.82
N ILE A 2 -6.69 -8.36 -0.45
CA ILE A 2 -6.69 -6.90 -0.71
C ILE A 2 -7.17 -6.18 0.54
N VAL A 3 -6.60 -5.03 0.87
CA VAL A 3 -7.19 -4.05 1.80
C VAL A 3 -7.36 -2.71 1.10
N THR A 4 -8.37 -1.92 1.48
CA THR A 4 -8.64 -0.61 0.86
C THR A 4 -8.35 0.49 1.86
N ILE A 5 -7.56 1.49 1.44
CA ILE A 5 -7.25 2.69 2.22
C ILE A 5 -7.76 3.92 1.47
N ASN A 6 -8.35 4.88 2.19
CA ASN A 6 -8.80 6.13 1.59
C ASN A 6 -7.69 7.17 1.64
N ILE A 7 -7.19 7.58 0.47
CA ILE A 7 -6.10 8.56 0.36
C ILE A 7 -6.67 9.86 -0.19
N ARG A 8 -6.45 10.97 0.53
CA ARG A 8 -6.81 12.32 0.08
C ARG A 8 -5.58 13.06 -0.41
N ASN A 9 -5.66 13.66 -1.59
CA ASN A 9 -4.65 14.62 -2.04
C ASN A 9 -5.04 16.03 -1.58
N THR A 10 -4.32 16.59 -0.61
CA THR A 10 -4.54 17.96 -0.11
C THR A 10 -3.64 19.00 -0.78
N GLY A 11 -2.89 18.61 -1.81
CA GLY A 11 -2.02 19.49 -2.58
C GLY A 11 -2.73 20.18 -3.74
N SER A 12 -1.98 21.01 -4.48
CA SER A 12 -2.47 21.81 -5.61
C SER A 12 -2.35 21.13 -6.98
N ALA A 13 -1.71 19.96 -7.06
CA ALA A 13 -1.48 19.23 -8.31
C ALA A 13 -1.85 17.75 -8.19
N SER A 14 -2.20 17.12 -9.30
CA SER A 14 -2.44 15.67 -9.35
C SER A 14 -1.16 14.89 -9.00
N VAL A 15 -1.33 13.78 -8.30
CA VAL A 15 -0.23 12.92 -7.86
C VAL A 15 -0.56 11.46 -8.13
N ALA A 16 0.38 10.73 -8.73
CA ALA A 16 0.27 9.28 -8.92
C ALA A 16 0.89 8.54 -7.72
N LEU A 17 0.32 7.39 -7.37
CA LEU A 17 0.93 6.45 -6.41
C LEU A 17 1.88 5.52 -7.18
N GLY A 18 3.13 5.39 -6.73
CA GLY A 18 4.19 4.69 -7.47
C GLY A 18 4.62 3.39 -6.82
N THR A 19 4.70 3.34 -5.50
CA THR A 19 5.08 2.13 -4.75
C THR A 19 4.26 2.00 -3.48
N TYR A 20 4.18 0.76 -2.98
CA TYR A 20 3.73 0.54 -1.62
C TYR A 20 4.46 -0.62 -0.95
N TYR A 21 4.47 -0.60 0.37
CA TYR A 21 5.02 -1.62 1.23
C TYR A 21 3.99 -1.97 2.30
N VAL A 22 3.77 -3.26 2.53
CA VAL A 22 2.91 -3.74 3.62
C VAL A 22 3.76 -4.55 4.57
N LYS A 23 3.84 -4.14 5.83
CA LYS A 23 4.59 -4.82 6.88
C LYS A 23 3.67 -5.34 7.97
N ASP A 24 3.83 -6.59 8.38
CA ASP A 24 3.15 -7.15 9.55
C ASP A 24 3.88 -6.78 10.87
N THR A 25 3.32 -7.19 12.01
CA THR A 25 3.96 -6.94 13.33
C THR A 25 5.22 -7.78 13.56
N ALA A 26 5.42 -8.86 12.81
CA ALA A 26 6.62 -9.70 12.87
C ALA A 26 7.78 -9.13 12.04
N GLY A 27 7.53 -8.08 11.24
CA GLY A 27 8.52 -7.42 10.39
C GLY A 27 8.57 -7.95 8.97
N SER A 28 7.78 -8.96 8.62
CA SER A 28 7.66 -9.46 7.26
C SER A 28 7.02 -8.41 6.37
N THR A 29 7.51 -8.27 5.14
CA THR A 29 7.13 -7.18 4.24
C THR A 29 6.79 -7.68 2.83
N TYR A 30 5.68 -7.21 2.27
CA TYR A 30 5.41 -7.22 0.84
C TYR A 30 5.77 -5.87 0.23
N SER A 31 6.54 -5.88 -0.86
CA SER A 31 7.03 -4.68 -1.55
C SER A 31 6.54 -4.67 -2.99
N GLN A 32 5.77 -3.66 -3.37
CA GLN A 32 5.40 -3.37 -4.76
C GLN A 32 6.17 -2.13 -5.21
N THR A 33 7.29 -2.33 -5.88
CA THR A 33 8.21 -1.25 -6.28
C THR A 33 7.86 -0.63 -7.64
N SER A 34 6.94 -1.23 -8.39
CA SER A 34 6.51 -0.75 -9.71
C SER A 34 5.00 -0.85 -9.83
N TRP A 35 4.28 -0.02 -9.05
CA TRP A 35 2.81 -0.05 -9.03
C TRP A 35 2.21 0.66 -10.24
N THR A 36 2.25 0.01 -11.41
CA THR A 36 1.78 0.57 -12.68
C THR A 36 0.27 0.85 -12.71
N ALA A 37 -0.51 0.05 -11.99
CA ALA A 37 -1.96 0.25 -11.81
C ALA A 37 -2.31 1.17 -10.62
N GLY A 38 -1.33 1.90 -10.07
CA GLY A 38 -1.55 2.85 -8.99
C GLY A 38 -2.45 4.01 -9.45
N PRO A 39 -3.36 4.51 -8.60
CA PRO A 39 -4.26 5.60 -8.96
C PRO A 39 -3.52 6.93 -9.12
N ILE A 40 -4.06 7.79 -9.97
CA ILE A 40 -3.72 9.22 -10.02
C ILE A 40 -4.82 9.97 -9.28
N ILE A 41 -4.44 10.72 -8.24
CA ILE A 41 -5.38 11.43 -7.37
C ILE A 41 -5.32 12.91 -7.68
N ALA A 42 -6.43 13.46 -8.19
CA ALA A 42 -6.57 14.89 -8.47
C ALA A 42 -6.52 15.74 -7.18
N PRO A 43 -6.20 17.04 -7.26
CA PRO A 43 -6.27 17.96 -6.12
C PRO A 43 -7.60 17.88 -5.38
N ASN A 44 -7.55 17.87 -4.05
CA ASN A 44 -8.69 17.80 -3.12
C ASN A 44 -9.58 16.55 -3.23
N ALA A 45 -9.25 15.60 -4.11
CA ALA A 45 -9.99 14.36 -4.27
C ALA A 45 -9.57 13.31 -3.22
N VAL A 46 -10.49 12.39 -2.95
CA VAL A 46 -10.24 11.16 -2.17
C VAL A 46 -10.33 9.98 -3.12
N ASN A 47 -9.39 9.04 -2.99
CA ASN A 47 -9.42 7.78 -3.73
C ASN A 47 -9.45 6.61 -2.75
N ALA A 48 -10.37 5.67 -2.99
CA ALA A 48 -10.39 4.36 -2.34
C ALA A 48 -9.35 3.46 -3.01
N THR A 49 -8.16 3.42 -2.43
CA THR A 49 -6.97 2.78 -3.00
C THR A 49 -6.85 1.35 -2.50
N ASN A 50 -6.85 0.39 -3.44
CA ASN A 50 -6.69 -1.03 -3.12
C ASN A 50 -5.22 -1.40 -3.01
N VAL A 51 -4.86 -2.06 -1.91
CA VAL A 51 -3.51 -2.53 -1.60
C VAL A 51 -3.53 -4.06 -1.55
N PRO A 52 -3.25 -4.74 -2.67
CA PRO A 52 -3.16 -6.19 -2.70
C PRO A 52 -1.85 -6.68 -2.07
N ILE A 53 -1.89 -7.88 -1.49
CA ILE A 53 -0.70 -8.64 -1.06
C ILE A 53 -0.80 -10.09 -1.51
N ASN A 54 0.31 -10.83 -1.36
CA ASN A 54 0.41 -12.25 -1.67
C ASN A 54 -0.03 -12.50 -3.13
N THR A 55 -0.77 -13.58 -3.42
CA THR A 55 -1.22 -13.96 -4.77
C THR A 55 -2.10 -12.92 -5.47
N SER A 56 -2.71 -11.96 -4.76
CA SER A 56 -3.45 -10.87 -5.41
C SER A 56 -2.55 -9.70 -5.83
N CYS A 57 -1.30 -9.67 -5.39
CA CYS A 57 -0.34 -8.66 -5.81
C CYS A 57 0.57 -9.21 -6.90
N THR A 58 0.23 -8.94 -8.16
CA THR A 58 1.12 -9.21 -9.28
C THR A 58 2.32 -8.27 -9.20
N GLY A 59 3.53 -8.83 -9.03
CA GLY A 59 4.78 -8.07 -8.96
C GLY A 59 5.21 -7.65 -7.55
N CYS A 60 4.52 -8.08 -6.49
CA CYS A 60 5.06 -7.91 -5.13
C CYS A 60 6.23 -8.88 -4.88
N THR A 61 7.27 -8.38 -4.23
CA THR A 61 8.32 -9.20 -3.62
C THR A 61 8.04 -9.37 -2.13
N TYR A 62 8.12 -10.59 -1.62
CA TYR A 62 8.01 -10.88 -0.20
C TYR A 62 9.40 -10.97 0.46
N SER A 63 9.54 -10.40 1.66
CA SER A 63 10.70 -10.54 2.51
C SER A 63 10.24 -10.86 3.93
N GLY A 64 10.65 -12.01 4.47
CA GLY A 64 10.26 -12.47 5.80
C GLY A 64 10.48 -13.97 5.95
N ALA A 65 10.13 -14.51 7.12
CA ALA A 65 10.16 -15.96 7.33
C ALA A 65 8.95 -16.64 6.64
N GLY A 66 9.12 -17.90 6.26
CA GLY A 66 8.05 -18.73 5.70
C GLY A 66 7.56 -18.29 4.32
N THR A 67 6.30 -18.60 4.00
CA THR A 67 5.71 -18.47 2.66
C THR A 67 4.91 -17.19 2.42
N GLY A 68 5.06 -16.18 3.29
CA GLY A 68 4.24 -14.98 3.24
C GLY A 68 3.23 -14.86 4.38
N PHE A 69 2.49 -13.76 4.39
CA PHE A 69 1.36 -13.54 5.29
C PHE A 69 0.10 -13.09 4.55
N THR A 70 -1.00 -13.12 5.27
CA THR A 70 -2.30 -12.59 4.86
C THR A 70 -2.76 -11.56 5.90
N PHE A 71 -3.68 -10.69 5.49
CA PHE A 71 -4.34 -9.74 6.37
C PHE A 71 -5.39 -10.45 7.24
N SER A 72 -5.09 -10.73 8.50
CA SER A 72 -5.97 -11.46 9.41
C SER A 72 -6.70 -10.52 10.37
N ALA A 73 -7.94 -10.88 10.71
CA ALA A 73 -8.72 -10.12 11.67
C ALA A 73 -8.03 -10.06 13.05
N GLY A 74 -8.08 -8.92 13.72
CA GLY A 74 -7.39 -8.63 14.97
C GLY A 74 -5.89 -8.33 14.83
N SER A 75 -5.33 -8.36 13.61
CA SER A 75 -3.91 -8.07 13.37
C SER A 75 -3.71 -6.66 12.80
N SER A 76 -2.57 -6.05 13.16
CA SER A 76 -2.18 -4.71 12.71
C SER A 76 -1.11 -4.80 11.63
N TYR A 77 -1.23 -3.94 10.61
CA TYR A 77 -0.32 -3.87 9.48
C TYR A 77 0.06 -2.41 9.22
N THR A 78 1.32 -2.20 8.83
CA THR A 78 1.80 -0.88 8.40
C THR A 78 1.84 -0.84 6.88
N VAL A 79 1.08 0.06 6.28
CA VAL A 79 1.08 0.30 4.84
C VAL A 79 1.81 1.61 4.56
N THR A 80 2.94 1.53 3.89
CA THR A 80 3.67 2.69 3.40
C THR A 80 3.35 2.87 1.93
N VAL A 81 2.96 4.07 1.52
CA VAL A 81 2.76 4.44 0.10
C VAL A 81 3.76 5.52 -0.27
N VAL A 82 4.43 5.34 -1.41
CA VAL A 82 5.30 6.38 -1.99
C VAL A 82 4.69 6.85 -3.30
N THR A 83 4.58 8.16 -3.44
CA THR A 83 4.04 8.80 -4.63
C THR A 83 5.10 8.96 -5.72
N SER A 84 4.68 9.27 -6.95
CA SER A 84 5.58 9.60 -8.06
C SER A 84 6.45 10.84 -7.82
N ARG A 85 6.13 11.62 -6.78
CA ARG A 85 6.90 12.79 -6.33
C ARG A 85 7.79 12.48 -5.11
N ASN A 86 7.99 11.20 -4.79
CA ASN A 86 8.80 10.72 -3.68
C ASN A 86 8.31 11.15 -2.28
N ASN A 87 7.04 11.56 -2.15
CA ASN A 87 6.42 11.76 -0.85
C ASN A 87 5.95 10.42 -0.28
N GLN A 88 6.24 10.18 1.00
CA GLN A 88 5.90 8.96 1.71
C GLN A 88 4.77 9.20 2.72
N PHE A 89 3.80 8.30 2.73
CA PHE A 89 2.70 8.29 3.68
C PHE A 89 2.61 6.92 4.34
N VAL A 90 2.34 6.89 5.65
CA VAL A 90 2.27 5.65 6.44
C VAL A 90 0.89 5.55 7.07
N PHE A 91 0.28 4.39 6.90
CA PHE A 91 -1.04 4.06 7.42
C PHE A 91 -0.93 2.83 8.31
N THR A 92 -1.62 2.86 9.45
CA THR A 92 -1.85 1.65 10.26
C THR A 92 -3.21 1.09 9.90
N VAL A 93 -3.23 -0.16 9.48
CA VAL A 93 -4.43 -0.90 9.11
C VAL A 93 -4.65 -1.98 10.16
N LEU A 94 -5.76 -1.88 10.89
CA LEU A 94 -6.28 -2.97 11.70
C LEU A 94 -7.27 -3.76 10.83
N ARG A 95 -7.10 -5.07 10.77
CA ARG A 95 -7.97 -5.95 10.00
C ARG A 95 -8.93 -6.73 10.87
#